data_AF-A0AB32X1A1-F1
#
_entry.id   AF-A0AB32X1A1-F1
#
_cell.length_a   1.000
_cell.length_b   1.000
_cell.length_c   1.000
_cell.angle_alpha   90.00
_cell.angle_beta   90.00
_cell.angle_gamma   90.00
#
_symmetry.space_group_name_H-M   'P 1'
#
loop_
_entity.id
_entity.type
_entity.pdbx_description
1 polymer ?
#
loop_
_entity_poly.entity_id
_entity_poly.type
_entity_poly.pdbx_seq_one_letter_code
_entity_poly.pdbx_strand_id
1 'polypeptide(L)'
;MATKPGILTNWPWESLGNFKYVILAPWVVHSAYSWATKAGNERGLANFLIFPFLLTRILHNQLWISYSRYRTAKGNNRIIDKGIDFEQVDRESNWDDQIILSGIILYLGNMRLPEASHFPIWRSDGVIITILLHTGPVEFLYYWLHRALHHHYLYSRYHSHHHSSIVTEPITSVIHPFAEIISYFLLFMIPMLTTVSMGTASIVSLFGYISYIDFMNNMGHCNFEFTPKWVFSIFPLVKYFMYTPSFHSLHHTQFRTNYSLFMPFYDYIYGTMDKSADALYEASLKRQEESPDVVHLTHLTTPDSLFHLRLGLASLASKPHQAPTMVMWPVTFWSVLLTWIYGHAFVSERNTFEKLKLQSWVVPRNNMQYLSRGQRGKINKLIEEAISEADRKGAKVLSLGLLNQDEELNGNAELYIQRHPKLKIKIVDGSSLAAAVVVNSIPEETRQVVLRGKLSKVAYAIALALCQKGVKVAALNDDEYKKLLEHVDKFGDNLVLTERYDHKIWLVGDGLTQEEQLKASQGTIFIPFS
;
A
#
# COMPACT_ATOMS: atom_id res chain seq x y z
N MET A 1 20.54 6.62 -5.91
CA MET A 1 21.17 6.35 -7.23
C MET A 1 22.28 5.31 -7.08
N ALA A 2 22.84 4.79 -8.18
CA ALA A 2 24.03 3.94 -8.13
C ALA A 2 25.20 4.66 -7.43
N THR A 3 26.10 3.91 -6.79
CA THR A 3 27.18 4.50 -5.98
C THR A 3 28.17 5.33 -6.80
N LYS A 4 28.35 4.99 -8.09
CA LYS A 4 29.15 5.73 -9.07
C LYS A 4 28.43 5.71 -10.41
N PRO A 5 27.44 6.58 -10.67
CA PRO A 5 26.59 6.52 -11.85
C PRO A 5 27.37 6.35 -13.18
N GLY A 6 26.94 5.40 -14.00
CA GLY A 6 27.48 5.17 -15.34
C GLY A 6 26.82 6.04 -16.43
N ILE A 7 27.27 5.87 -17.67
CA ILE A 7 26.60 6.45 -18.85
C ILE A 7 25.18 5.88 -18.95
N LEU A 8 24.21 6.71 -19.29
CA LEU A 8 22.78 6.35 -19.37
C LEU A 8 22.24 5.79 -18.04
N THR A 9 22.64 6.38 -16.91
CA THR A 9 22.05 6.02 -15.61
C THR A 9 20.58 6.46 -15.54
N ASN A 10 20.31 7.70 -15.96
CA ASN A 10 19.01 8.31 -15.83
C ASN A 10 18.09 7.98 -17.01
N TRP A 11 16.79 7.96 -16.74
CA TRP A 11 15.77 7.76 -17.77
C TRP A 11 15.68 8.98 -18.69
N PRO A 12 15.45 8.81 -20.01
CA PRO A 12 15.39 9.92 -20.96
C PRO A 12 14.31 10.97 -20.65
N TRP A 13 13.29 10.60 -19.89
CA TRP A 13 12.15 11.44 -19.52
C TRP A 13 12.08 11.76 -18.03
N GLU A 14 13.15 11.53 -17.28
CA GLU A 14 13.18 11.84 -15.84
C GLU A 14 12.75 13.29 -15.55
N SER A 15 13.16 14.24 -16.40
CA SER A 15 12.80 15.66 -16.27
C SER A 15 11.30 15.96 -16.43
N LEU A 16 10.51 15.05 -16.99
CA LEU A 16 9.06 15.22 -17.12
C LEU A 16 8.31 14.89 -15.81
N GLY A 17 8.95 14.19 -14.88
CA GLY A 17 8.31 13.74 -13.64
C GLY A 17 6.96 13.07 -13.90
N ASN A 18 5.90 13.57 -13.24
CA ASN A 18 4.55 13.04 -13.39
C ASN A 18 3.90 13.26 -14.78
N PHE A 19 4.51 14.07 -15.66
CA PHE A 19 4.01 14.30 -17.03
C PHE A 19 4.51 13.26 -18.04
N LYS A 20 5.36 12.31 -17.63
CA LYS A 20 5.95 11.27 -18.49
C LYS A 20 4.94 10.48 -19.33
N TYR A 21 3.69 10.32 -18.88
CA TYR A 21 2.65 9.62 -19.63
C TYR A 21 2.29 10.28 -20.98
N VAL A 22 2.54 11.59 -21.12
CA VAL A 22 2.34 12.32 -22.38
C VAL A 22 3.16 11.72 -23.52
N ILE A 23 4.28 11.06 -23.21
CA ILE A 23 5.11 10.37 -24.20
C ILE A 23 4.26 9.38 -25.02
N LEU A 24 3.41 8.58 -24.38
CA LEU A 24 2.61 7.57 -25.09
C LEU A 24 1.40 8.16 -25.83
N ALA A 25 0.99 9.39 -25.51
CA ALA A 25 -0.26 9.96 -25.99
C ALA A 25 -0.40 9.97 -27.53
N PRO A 26 0.61 10.37 -28.33
CA PRO A 26 0.48 10.37 -29.79
C PRO A 26 0.18 8.97 -30.36
N TRP A 27 0.86 7.93 -29.84
CA TRP A 27 0.66 6.56 -30.29
C TRP A 27 -0.70 5.99 -29.86
N VAL A 28 -1.13 6.27 -28.63
CA VAL A 28 -2.44 5.84 -28.13
C VAL A 28 -3.57 6.49 -28.94
N VAL A 29 -3.49 7.79 -29.18
CA VAL A 29 -4.48 8.54 -29.98
C VAL A 29 -4.50 8.01 -31.42
N HIS A 30 -3.33 7.84 -32.04
CA HIS A 30 -3.26 7.30 -33.40
C HIS A 30 -3.84 5.88 -33.49
N SER A 31 -3.52 5.00 -32.52
CA SER A 31 -4.02 3.64 -32.47
C SER A 31 -5.55 3.60 -32.30
N ALA A 32 -6.11 4.41 -31.41
CA ALA A 32 -7.55 4.49 -31.18
C ALA A 32 -8.28 5.06 -32.41
N TYR A 33 -7.75 6.13 -33.00
CA TYR A 33 -8.28 6.73 -34.22
C TYR A 33 -8.26 5.75 -35.39
N SER A 34 -7.14 5.07 -35.62
CA SER A 34 -7.00 4.07 -36.68
C SER A 34 -7.97 2.90 -36.48
N TRP A 35 -8.22 2.47 -35.24
CA TRP A 35 -9.20 1.43 -34.94
C TRP A 35 -10.64 1.87 -35.23
N ALA A 36 -10.97 3.12 -34.89
CA ALA A 36 -12.31 3.68 -35.09
C ALA A 36 -12.64 3.95 -36.56
N THR A 37 -11.65 4.38 -37.36
CA THR A 37 -11.87 4.89 -38.72
C THR A 37 -11.63 3.87 -39.83
N LYS A 38 -10.70 2.92 -39.65
CA LYS A 38 -10.43 1.89 -40.66
C LYS A 38 -11.46 0.77 -40.59
N ALA A 39 -11.67 0.05 -41.69
CA ALA A 39 -12.62 -1.06 -41.79
C ALA A 39 -11.93 -2.39 -42.17
N GLY A 40 -12.50 -3.50 -41.71
CA GLY A 40 -12.06 -4.86 -42.10
C GLY A 40 -10.58 -5.14 -41.80
N ASN A 41 -9.87 -5.65 -42.80
CA ASN A 41 -8.48 -6.10 -42.70
C ASN A 41 -7.44 -4.97 -42.48
N GLU A 42 -7.86 -3.71 -42.55
CA GLU A 42 -6.99 -2.57 -42.24
C GLU A 42 -6.94 -2.25 -40.73
N ARG A 43 -7.82 -2.87 -39.93
CA ARG A 43 -7.81 -2.74 -38.46
C ARG A 43 -6.71 -3.62 -37.84
N GLY A 44 -5.69 -2.99 -37.29
CA GLY A 44 -4.65 -3.68 -36.53
C GLY A 44 -5.07 -3.96 -35.09
N LEU A 45 -5.58 -5.16 -34.80
CA LEU A 45 -6.01 -5.56 -33.45
C LEU A 45 -4.84 -5.50 -32.45
N ALA A 46 -3.67 -6.00 -32.84
CA ALA A 46 -2.47 -5.97 -31.99
C ALA A 46 -2.12 -4.54 -31.54
N ASN A 47 -2.14 -3.58 -32.49
CA ASN A 47 -1.87 -2.16 -32.21
C ASN A 47 -2.87 -1.58 -31.19
N PHE A 48 -4.17 -1.81 -31.43
CA PHE A 48 -5.25 -1.35 -30.56
C PHE A 48 -5.13 -1.90 -29.14
N LEU A 49 -4.71 -3.16 -29.00
CA LEU A 49 -4.57 -3.81 -27.71
C LEU A 49 -3.33 -3.41 -26.91
N ILE A 50 -2.35 -2.70 -27.49
CA ILE A 50 -1.14 -2.26 -26.76
C ILE A 50 -1.53 -1.42 -25.55
N PHE A 51 -2.35 -0.39 -25.71
CA PHE A 51 -2.70 0.48 -24.57
C PHE A 51 -3.50 -0.24 -23.47
N PRO A 52 -4.59 -0.97 -23.77
CA PRO A 52 -5.24 -1.83 -22.78
C PRO A 52 -4.27 -2.78 -22.07
N PHE A 53 -3.33 -3.38 -22.81
CA PHE A 53 -2.31 -4.26 -22.24
C PHE A 53 -1.36 -3.51 -21.28
N LEU A 54 -0.90 -2.31 -21.61
CA LEU A 54 -0.09 -1.51 -20.67
C LEU A 54 -0.88 -1.19 -19.39
N LEU A 55 -2.18 -0.91 -19.48
CA LEU A 55 -3.04 -0.71 -18.31
C LEU A 55 -3.17 -1.99 -17.47
N THR A 56 -3.29 -3.17 -18.08
CA THR A 56 -3.31 -4.43 -17.32
C THR A 56 -2.00 -4.67 -16.59
N ARG A 57 -0.85 -4.25 -17.15
CA ARG A 57 0.46 -4.31 -16.47
C ARG A 57 0.53 -3.40 -15.26
N ILE A 58 0.02 -2.16 -15.36
CA ILE A 58 -0.06 -1.24 -14.20
C ILE A 58 -0.91 -1.87 -13.09
N LEU A 59 -2.10 -2.38 -13.45
CA LEU A 59 -2.99 -3.03 -12.50
C LEU A 59 -2.35 -4.27 -11.85
N HIS A 60 -1.71 -5.13 -12.65
CA HIS A 60 -1.03 -6.32 -12.18
C HIS A 60 0.06 -6.00 -11.14
N ASN A 61 0.93 -5.03 -11.43
CA ASN A 61 1.96 -4.58 -10.50
C ASN A 61 1.34 -4.00 -9.22
N GLN A 62 0.34 -3.15 -9.35
CA GLN A 62 -0.34 -2.56 -8.17
C GLN A 62 -0.98 -3.63 -7.28
N LEU A 63 -1.63 -4.65 -7.85
CA LEU A 63 -2.19 -5.77 -7.09
C LEU A 63 -1.11 -6.54 -6.33
N TRP A 64 0.05 -6.79 -6.96
CA TRP A 64 1.19 -7.42 -6.31
C TRP A 64 1.75 -6.58 -5.16
N ILE A 65 1.92 -5.26 -5.35
CA ILE A 65 2.37 -4.34 -4.31
C ILE A 65 1.40 -4.40 -3.12
N SER A 66 0.10 -4.24 -3.38
CA SER A 66 -0.93 -4.29 -2.34
C SER A 66 -0.93 -5.62 -1.60
N TYR A 67 -0.79 -6.73 -2.31
CA TYR A 67 -0.73 -8.06 -1.70
C TYR A 67 0.55 -8.27 -0.87
N SER A 68 1.71 -7.89 -1.40
CA SER A 68 3.00 -7.95 -0.71
C SER A 68 2.99 -7.14 0.59
N ARG A 69 2.48 -5.91 0.55
CA ARG A 69 2.36 -5.05 1.74
C ARG A 69 1.41 -5.64 2.76
N TYR A 70 0.27 -6.19 2.32
CA TYR A 70 -0.69 -6.84 3.22
C TYR A 70 -0.07 -8.05 3.92
N ARG A 71 0.62 -8.93 3.18
CA ARG A 71 1.33 -10.09 3.75
C ARG A 71 2.44 -9.67 4.70
N THR A 72 3.20 -8.64 4.34
CA THR A 72 4.30 -8.09 5.16
C THR A 72 3.78 -7.48 6.46
N ALA A 73 2.66 -6.77 6.42
CA ALA A 73 2.00 -6.19 7.59
C ALA A 73 1.47 -7.27 8.55
N LYS A 74 0.91 -8.36 8.01
CA LYS A 74 0.47 -9.54 8.81
C LYS A 74 1.65 -10.29 9.43
N GLY A 75 2.77 -10.35 8.72
CA GLY A 75 4.05 -10.90 9.18
C GLY A 75 4.20 -12.42 9.05
N ASN A 76 3.15 -13.14 8.64
CA ASN A 76 3.27 -14.57 8.32
C ASN A 76 4.03 -14.77 7.02
N ASN A 77 4.82 -15.84 6.99
CA ASN A 77 5.65 -16.18 5.84
C ASN A 77 6.64 -15.11 5.36
N ARG A 78 6.84 -14.04 6.13
CA ARG A 78 7.76 -12.96 5.81
C ARG A 78 9.21 -13.44 5.78
N ILE A 79 9.93 -13.06 4.74
CA ILE A 79 11.33 -13.47 4.53
C ILE A 79 12.26 -12.56 5.32
N ILE A 80 12.29 -11.25 4.99
CA ILE A 80 13.12 -10.27 5.68
C ILE A 80 12.30 -9.47 6.70
N ASP A 81 12.80 -9.42 7.94
CA ASP A 81 12.17 -8.68 9.04
C ASP A 81 12.82 -7.31 9.23
N LYS A 82 12.67 -6.44 8.22
CA LYS A 82 13.06 -5.04 8.27
C LYS A 82 11.96 -4.18 7.68
N GLY A 83 11.86 -2.94 8.14
CA GLY A 83 10.97 -1.95 7.54
C GLY A 83 11.55 -1.44 6.21
N ILE A 84 10.65 -0.91 5.37
CA ILE A 84 11.02 -0.15 4.18
C ILE A 84 11.10 1.32 4.61
N ASP A 85 12.25 1.95 4.38
CA ASP A 85 12.49 3.36 4.72
C ASP A 85 11.96 4.32 3.64
N PHE A 86 11.95 5.61 3.96
CA PHE A 86 11.45 6.64 3.06
C PHE A 86 12.32 6.78 1.79
N GLU A 87 13.64 6.58 1.90
CA GLU A 87 14.55 6.68 0.76
C GLU A 87 14.31 5.58 -0.28
N GLN A 88 13.96 4.37 0.18
CA GLN A 88 13.53 3.29 -0.70
C GLN A 88 12.19 3.62 -1.36
N VAL A 89 11.18 4.06 -0.60
CA VAL A 89 9.87 4.43 -1.17
C VAL A 89 10.02 5.48 -2.27
N ASP A 90 10.82 6.51 -2.05
CA ASP A 90 11.04 7.58 -3.03
C ASP A 90 11.79 7.07 -4.26
N ARG A 91 12.81 6.24 -4.07
CA ARG A 91 13.58 5.63 -5.16
C ARG A 91 12.72 4.75 -6.06
N GLU A 92 11.80 3.99 -5.48
CA GLU A 92 10.98 3.01 -6.20
C GLU A 92 9.70 3.63 -6.79
N SER A 93 9.46 4.93 -6.57
CA SER A 93 8.24 5.63 -7.00
C SER A 93 8.02 5.68 -8.51
N ASN A 94 9.08 5.55 -9.32
CA ASN A 94 9.04 5.61 -10.79
C ASN A 94 9.07 4.24 -11.48
N TRP A 95 8.62 3.18 -10.80
CA TRP A 95 8.61 1.80 -11.32
C TRP A 95 7.88 1.63 -12.68
N ASP A 96 6.96 2.53 -13.01
CA ASP A 96 6.17 2.51 -14.23
C ASP A 96 6.91 3.05 -15.47
N ASP A 97 8.12 3.60 -15.33
CA ASP A 97 8.98 3.98 -16.46
C ASP A 97 9.23 2.81 -17.42
N GLN A 98 9.38 1.62 -16.86
CA GLN A 98 9.56 0.38 -17.61
C GLN A 98 8.33 0.04 -18.48
N ILE A 99 7.13 0.38 -18.01
CA ILE A 99 5.87 0.18 -18.77
C ILE A 99 5.80 1.19 -19.92
N ILE A 100 6.21 2.44 -19.69
CA ILE A 100 6.28 3.47 -20.75
C ILE A 100 7.24 3.03 -21.84
N LEU A 101 8.46 2.58 -21.49
CA LEU A 101 9.44 2.06 -22.45
C LEU A 101 8.88 0.88 -23.25
N SER A 102 8.21 -0.05 -22.58
CA SER A 102 7.56 -1.19 -23.24
C SER A 102 6.51 -0.73 -24.25
N GLY A 103 5.70 0.27 -23.90
CA GLY A 103 4.73 0.86 -24.80
C GLY A 103 5.38 1.46 -26.04
N ILE A 104 6.44 2.24 -25.87
CA ILE A 104 7.21 2.82 -26.98
C ILE A 104 7.71 1.71 -27.91
N ILE A 105 8.33 0.66 -27.35
CA ILE A 105 8.89 -0.44 -28.13
C ILE A 105 7.80 -1.22 -28.87
N LEU A 106 6.67 -1.51 -28.22
CA LEU A 106 5.56 -2.23 -28.84
C LEU A 106 4.93 -1.40 -29.99
N TYR A 107 4.72 -0.10 -29.78
CA TYR A 107 4.20 0.78 -30.83
C TYR A 107 5.17 0.94 -32.00
N LEU A 108 6.47 1.16 -31.71
CA LEU A 108 7.49 1.23 -32.76
C LEU A 108 7.60 -0.10 -33.51
N GLY A 109 7.56 -1.23 -32.81
CA GLY A 109 7.54 -2.56 -33.42
C GLY A 109 6.36 -2.72 -34.36
N ASN A 110 5.15 -2.36 -33.92
CA ASN A 110 3.95 -2.42 -34.75
C ASN A 110 4.02 -1.49 -35.99
N MET A 111 4.62 -0.30 -35.85
CA MET A 111 4.79 0.64 -36.97
C MET A 111 5.85 0.18 -37.98
N ARG A 112 6.92 -0.48 -37.52
CA ARG A 112 8.05 -0.88 -38.36
C ARG A 112 7.90 -2.25 -38.99
N LEU A 113 7.03 -3.09 -38.43
CA LEU A 113 6.77 -4.45 -38.88
C LEU A 113 5.31 -4.52 -39.36
N PRO A 114 5.04 -4.36 -40.66
CA PRO A 114 3.67 -4.39 -41.19
C PRO A 114 2.89 -5.64 -40.77
N GLU A 115 3.57 -6.79 -40.72
CA GLU A 115 3.04 -8.09 -40.30
C GLU A 115 2.53 -8.09 -38.85
N ALA A 116 3.07 -7.22 -37.99
CA ALA A 116 2.68 -7.13 -36.59
C ALA A 116 1.27 -6.56 -36.38
N SER A 117 0.69 -5.91 -37.38
CA SER A 117 -0.69 -5.47 -37.34
C SER A 117 -1.70 -6.60 -37.54
N HIS A 118 -1.24 -7.73 -38.09
CA HIS A 118 -2.09 -8.85 -38.51
C HIS A 118 -1.76 -10.16 -37.78
N PHE A 119 -1.10 -10.07 -36.62
CA PHE A 119 -0.84 -11.26 -35.82
C PHE A 119 -2.15 -11.98 -35.45
N PRO A 120 -2.21 -13.32 -35.62
CA PRO A 120 -3.32 -14.09 -35.10
C PRO A 120 -3.38 -13.98 -33.57
N ILE A 121 -4.57 -14.17 -33.01
CA ILE A 121 -4.76 -14.13 -31.56
C ILE A 121 -3.93 -15.23 -30.88
N TRP A 122 -3.94 -16.44 -31.43
CA TRP A 122 -3.27 -17.62 -30.87
C TRP A 122 -2.49 -18.39 -31.93
N ARG A 123 -1.30 -18.86 -31.55
CA ARG A 123 -0.48 -19.81 -32.32
C ARG A 123 0.35 -20.70 -31.40
N SER A 124 0.09 -22.00 -31.42
CA SER A 124 0.75 -22.95 -30.50
C SER A 124 2.24 -23.10 -30.78
N ASP A 125 2.66 -23.09 -32.05
CA ASP A 125 4.07 -23.18 -32.45
C ASP A 125 4.88 -21.99 -31.92
N GLY A 126 4.38 -20.77 -32.08
CA GLY A 126 5.01 -19.55 -31.52
C GLY A 126 5.09 -19.56 -29.99
N VAL A 127 4.05 -20.05 -29.31
CA VAL A 127 4.05 -20.18 -27.84
C VAL A 127 5.11 -21.17 -27.38
N ILE A 128 5.22 -22.34 -28.03
CA ILE A 128 6.23 -23.35 -27.70
C ILE A 128 7.65 -22.79 -27.95
N ILE A 129 7.87 -22.16 -29.10
CA ILE A 129 9.16 -21.52 -29.42
C ILE A 129 9.52 -20.47 -28.36
N THR A 130 8.56 -19.65 -27.94
CA THR A 130 8.76 -18.64 -26.90
C THR A 130 9.21 -19.26 -25.59
N ILE A 131 8.54 -20.33 -25.14
CA ILE A 131 8.89 -21.06 -23.91
C ILE A 131 10.30 -21.66 -24.02
N LEU A 132 10.63 -22.31 -25.13
CA LEU A 132 11.95 -22.93 -25.32
C LEU A 132 13.07 -21.89 -25.36
N LEU A 133 12.86 -20.76 -26.04
CA LEU A 133 13.83 -19.67 -26.11
C LEU A 133 14.01 -18.98 -24.76
N HIS A 134 12.94 -18.85 -23.97
CA HIS A 134 13.03 -18.34 -22.61
C HIS A 134 13.83 -19.29 -21.71
N THR A 135 13.35 -20.53 -21.59
CA THR A 135 13.89 -21.53 -20.67
C THR A 135 15.33 -21.97 -20.98
N GLY A 136 15.79 -21.80 -22.22
CA GLY A 136 17.17 -22.06 -22.61
C GLY A 136 18.01 -20.79 -22.77
N PRO A 137 18.07 -20.19 -23.98
CA PRO A 137 18.94 -19.05 -24.28
C PRO A 137 18.79 -17.83 -23.36
N VAL A 138 17.57 -17.40 -23.05
CA VAL A 138 17.35 -16.18 -22.25
C VAL A 138 17.85 -16.37 -20.83
N GLU A 139 17.51 -17.48 -20.18
CA GLU A 139 17.98 -17.80 -18.83
C GLU A 139 19.50 -17.93 -18.76
N PHE A 140 20.12 -18.57 -19.76
CA PHE A 140 21.57 -18.69 -19.85
C PHE A 140 22.27 -17.33 -19.99
N LEU A 141 21.80 -16.50 -20.93
CA LEU A 141 22.37 -15.19 -21.19
C LEU A 141 22.14 -14.24 -20.02
N TYR A 142 20.96 -14.30 -19.37
CA TYR A 142 20.70 -13.54 -18.16
C TYR A 142 21.69 -13.89 -17.06
N TYR A 143 21.87 -15.19 -16.77
CA TYR A 143 22.75 -15.64 -15.68
C TYR A 143 24.15 -15.02 -15.79
N TRP A 144 24.73 -15.02 -16.99
CA TRP A 144 26.05 -14.43 -17.22
C TRP A 144 26.05 -12.91 -17.21
N LEU A 145 25.03 -12.26 -17.79
CA LEU A 145 24.88 -10.81 -17.73
C LEU A 145 24.77 -10.34 -16.26
N HIS A 146 23.91 -10.99 -15.48
CA HIS A 146 23.67 -10.67 -14.09
C HIS A 146 24.94 -10.89 -13.25
N ARG A 147 25.64 -12.02 -13.45
CA ARG A 147 26.94 -12.26 -12.80
C ARG A 147 27.98 -11.21 -13.18
N ALA A 148 28.00 -10.74 -14.43
CA ALA A 148 28.87 -9.64 -14.86
C ALA A 148 28.48 -8.31 -14.21
N LEU A 149 27.19 -8.02 -14.06
CA LEU A 149 26.68 -6.84 -13.34
C LEU A 149 27.13 -6.82 -11.86
N HIS A 150 27.37 -7.98 -11.25
CA HIS A 150 27.95 -8.11 -9.92
C HIS A 150 29.47 -7.97 -9.85
N HIS A 151 30.15 -7.82 -10.99
CA HIS A 151 31.54 -7.41 -11.01
C HIS A 151 31.67 -5.95 -10.55
N HIS A 152 32.62 -5.66 -9.65
CA HIS A 152 32.76 -4.39 -8.91
C HIS A 152 32.57 -3.11 -9.78
N TYR A 153 33.09 -3.13 -11.02
CA TYR A 153 32.97 -2.01 -11.95
C TYR A 153 31.52 -1.75 -12.39
N LEU A 154 30.82 -2.78 -12.85
CA LEU A 154 29.43 -2.67 -13.30
C LEU A 154 28.47 -2.55 -12.12
N TYR A 155 28.76 -3.22 -11.01
CA TYR A 155 27.96 -3.16 -9.79
C TYR A 155 27.83 -1.72 -9.31
N SER A 156 28.95 -1.03 -9.10
CA SER A 156 28.93 0.36 -8.60
C SER A 156 28.20 1.35 -9.52
N ARG A 157 28.11 1.06 -10.82
CA ARG A 157 27.56 1.94 -11.86
C ARG A 157 26.11 1.70 -12.20
N TYR A 158 25.72 0.43 -12.22
CA TYR A 158 24.45 0.00 -12.78
C TYR A 158 23.65 -0.79 -11.74
N HIS A 159 24.24 -1.83 -11.16
CA HIS A 159 23.45 -2.78 -10.38
C HIS A 159 23.28 -2.45 -8.89
N SER A 160 24.15 -1.62 -8.31
CA SER A 160 24.07 -1.25 -6.88
C SER A 160 22.82 -0.45 -6.54
N HIS A 161 22.20 0.18 -7.54
CA HIS A 161 20.96 0.91 -7.35
C HIS A 161 19.80 -0.03 -7.04
N HIS A 162 19.69 -1.14 -7.77
CA HIS A 162 18.72 -2.19 -7.52
C HIS A 162 18.93 -2.82 -6.14
N HIS A 163 20.17 -3.18 -5.81
CA HIS A 163 20.55 -3.79 -4.54
C HIS A 163 20.51 -2.86 -3.32
N SER A 164 20.24 -1.58 -3.53
CA SER A 164 19.99 -0.67 -2.39
C SER A 164 18.66 -0.97 -1.69
N SER A 165 17.76 -1.74 -2.33
CA SER A 165 16.50 -2.23 -1.76
C SER A 165 16.63 -3.63 -1.17
N ILE A 166 17.20 -3.75 0.03
CA ILE A 166 17.40 -5.05 0.71
C ILE A 166 16.06 -5.71 1.06
N VAL A 167 15.06 -4.92 1.47
CA VAL A 167 13.69 -5.39 1.66
C VAL A 167 12.95 -5.16 0.35
N THR A 168 12.95 -6.15 -0.53
CA THR A 168 12.34 -6.00 -1.84
C THR A 168 10.83 -5.83 -1.75
N GLU A 169 10.27 -4.97 -2.59
CA GLU A 169 8.86 -4.96 -2.98
C GLU A 169 8.73 -5.44 -4.44
N PRO A 170 7.56 -5.92 -4.91
CA PRO A 170 7.41 -6.40 -6.30
C PRO A 170 8.00 -5.46 -7.35
N ILE A 171 7.84 -4.15 -7.15
CA ILE A 171 8.37 -3.10 -8.04
C ILE A 171 9.89 -2.94 -8.00
N THR A 172 10.58 -3.37 -6.95
CA THR A 172 12.05 -3.38 -6.89
C THR A 172 12.65 -4.08 -8.11
N SER A 173 11.94 -5.08 -8.66
CA SER A 173 12.32 -5.82 -9.87
C SER A 173 12.57 -4.98 -11.13
N VAL A 174 12.00 -3.78 -11.20
CA VAL A 174 12.15 -2.87 -12.35
C VAL A 174 12.93 -1.60 -12.02
N ILE A 175 13.45 -1.49 -10.79
CA ILE A 175 14.24 -0.32 -10.34
C ILE A 175 15.70 -0.54 -10.66
N HIS A 176 16.08 -0.11 -11.85
CA HIS A 176 17.44 -0.15 -12.36
C HIS A 176 17.77 1.11 -13.14
N PRO A 177 19.06 1.46 -13.27
CA PRO A 177 19.50 2.49 -14.21
C PRO A 177 19.09 2.17 -15.64
N PHE A 178 18.86 3.20 -16.44
CA PHE A 178 18.29 3.06 -17.78
C PHE A 178 19.11 2.14 -18.69
N ALA A 179 20.45 2.23 -18.65
CA ALA A 179 21.34 1.34 -19.42
C ALA A 179 21.13 -0.15 -19.11
N GLU A 180 20.92 -0.48 -17.83
CA GLU A 180 20.70 -1.84 -17.39
C GLU A 180 19.33 -2.34 -17.84
N ILE A 181 18.29 -1.50 -17.74
CA ILE A 181 16.97 -1.81 -18.30
C ILE A 181 17.06 -2.09 -19.80
N ILE A 182 17.78 -1.28 -20.58
CA ILE A 182 17.95 -1.53 -22.02
C ILE A 182 18.58 -2.91 -22.27
N SER A 183 19.56 -3.31 -21.47
CA SER A 183 20.17 -4.64 -21.60
C SER A 183 19.17 -5.78 -21.35
N TYR A 184 18.30 -5.64 -20.34
CA TYR A 184 17.23 -6.61 -20.08
C TYR A 184 16.17 -6.62 -21.19
N PHE A 185 15.79 -5.47 -21.75
CA PHE A 185 14.86 -5.41 -22.87
C PHE A 185 15.43 -6.10 -24.11
N LEU A 186 16.69 -5.86 -24.45
CA LEU A 186 17.36 -6.55 -25.57
C LEU A 186 17.33 -8.07 -25.38
N LEU A 187 17.60 -8.52 -24.16
CA LEU A 187 17.57 -9.93 -23.81
C LEU A 187 16.15 -10.52 -23.94
N PHE A 188 15.14 -9.86 -23.36
CA PHE A 188 13.76 -10.34 -23.39
C PHE A 188 13.09 -10.18 -24.76
N MET A 189 13.63 -9.37 -25.65
CA MET A 189 13.17 -9.31 -27.04
C MET A 189 13.57 -10.54 -27.86
N ILE A 190 14.52 -11.39 -27.40
CA ILE A 190 14.98 -12.56 -28.18
C ILE A 190 13.81 -13.47 -28.59
N PRO A 191 12.93 -13.96 -27.68
CA PRO A 191 11.82 -14.82 -28.10
C PRO A 191 10.80 -14.09 -28.99
N MET A 192 10.54 -12.81 -28.71
CA MET A 192 9.60 -11.99 -29.47
C MET A 192 10.08 -11.79 -30.91
N LEU A 193 11.29 -11.29 -31.10
CA LEU A 193 11.86 -11.05 -32.43
C LEU A 193 12.01 -12.36 -33.21
N THR A 194 12.40 -13.45 -32.54
CA THR A 194 12.53 -14.76 -33.20
C THR A 194 11.20 -15.26 -33.74
N THR A 195 10.14 -15.23 -32.93
CA THR A 195 8.80 -15.67 -33.37
C THR A 195 8.21 -14.78 -34.45
N VAL A 196 8.50 -13.47 -34.41
CA VAL A 196 8.13 -12.55 -35.50
C VAL A 196 8.87 -12.92 -36.78
N SER A 197 10.19 -13.06 -36.74
CA SER A 197 11.00 -13.41 -37.92
C SER A 197 10.66 -14.78 -38.50
N MET A 198 10.20 -15.73 -37.67
CA MET A 198 9.74 -17.05 -38.11
C MET A 198 8.29 -17.04 -38.62
N GLY A 199 7.55 -15.93 -38.53
CA GLY A 199 6.14 -15.86 -38.88
C GLY A 199 5.23 -16.68 -37.93
N THR A 200 5.70 -17.01 -36.73
CA THR A 200 4.96 -17.81 -35.73
C THR A 200 4.41 -16.96 -34.58
N ALA A 201 4.65 -15.65 -34.56
CA ALA A 201 4.15 -14.75 -33.53
C ALA A 201 2.62 -14.74 -33.44
N SER A 202 2.11 -14.55 -32.21
CA SER A 202 0.69 -14.31 -31.93
C SER A 202 0.54 -13.30 -30.81
N ILE A 203 -0.61 -12.63 -30.76
CA ILE A 203 -0.91 -11.60 -29.76
C ILE A 203 -0.79 -12.19 -28.34
N VAL A 204 -1.37 -13.36 -28.10
CA VAL A 204 -1.32 -14.03 -26.79
C VAL A 204 0.10 -14.45 -26.42
N SER A 205 0.91 -14.93 -27.37
CA SER A 205 2.31 -15.28 -27.09
C SER A 205 3.14 -14.07 -26.65
N LEU A 206 2.98 -12.92 -27.32
CA LEU A 206 3.73 -11.70 -27.01
C LEU A 206 3.31 -11.10 -25.66
N PHE A 207 2.02 -10.85 -25.46
CA PHE A 207 1.52 -10.26 -24.22
C PHE A 207 1.60 -11.24 -23.04
N GLY A 208 1.37 -12.53 -23.29
CA GLY A 208 1.53 -13.59 -22.30
C GLY A 208 2.97 -13.70 -21.81
N TYR A 209 3.95 -13.61 -22.72
CA TYR A 209 5.36 -13.65 -22.35
C TYR A 209 5.78 -12.45 -21.47
N ILE A 210 5.37 -11.23 -21.84
CA ILE A 210 5.63 -10.03 -21.02
C ILE A 210 4.93 -10.17 -19.65
N SER A 211 3.69 -10.65 -19.63
CA SER A 211 2.94 -10.87 -18.37
C SER A 211 3.61 -11.93 -17.49
N TYR A 212 4.18 -12.98 -18.08
CA TYR A 212 4.94 -14.00 -17.37
C TYR A 212 6.22 -13.42 -16.74
N ILE A 213 6.96 -12.59 -17.47
CA ILE A 213 8.13 -11.88 -16.92
C ILE A 213 7.72 -10.99 -15.73
N ASP A 214 6.67 -10.19 -15.88
CA ASP A 214 6.16 -9.33 -14.80
C ASP A 214 5.75 -10.17 -13.58
N PHE A 215 5.04 -11.29 -13.79
CA PHE A 215 4.61 -12.19 -12.72
C PHE A 215 5.80 -12.77 -11.96
N MET A 216 6.76 -13.35 -12.68
CA MET A 216 7.90 -14.00 -12.06
C MET A 216 8.77 -12.99 -11.30
N ASN A 217 9.00 -11.81 -11.87
CA ASN A 217 9.71 -10.72 -11.20
C ASN A 217 9.01 -10.24 -9.93
N ASN A 218 7.70 -10.00 -10.00
CA ASN A 218 6.92 -9.57 -8.84
C ASN A 218 6.89 -10.62 -7.73
N MET A 219 6.75 -11.90 -8.10
CA MET A 219 6.84 -13.02 -7.17
C MET A 219 8.20 -13.04 -6.47
N GLY A 220 9.30 -12.91 -7.22
CA GLY A 220 10.65 -12.94 -6.65
C GLY A 220 10.94 -11.85 -5.63
N HIS A 221 10.31 -10.69 -5.79
CA HIS A 221 10.58 -9.49 -4.99
C HIS A 221 9.49 -9.21 -3.95
N CYS A 222 8.56 -10.15 -3.70
CA CYS A 222 7.39 -9.85 -2.86
C CYS A 222 7.65 -9.87 -1.34
N ASN A 223 8.81 -10.35 -0.88
CA ASN A 223 9.23 -10.47 0.54
C ASN A 223 8.34 -11.39 1.43
N PHE A 224 7.54 -12.27 0.85
CA PHE A 224 6.88 -13.35 1.57
C PHE A 224 6.96 -14.67 0.80
N GLU A 225 7.16 -15.77 1.52
CA GLU A 225 7.22 -17.10 0.92
C GLU A 225 5.81 -17.70 0.83
N PHE A 226 5.39 -18.08 -0.37
CA PHE A 226 4.08 -18.68 -0.59
C PHE A 226 4.13 -19.94 -1.44
N THR A 227 5.30 -20.32 -1.97
CA THR A 227 5.46 -21.54 -2.75
C THR A 227 5.24 -22.75 -1.84
N PRO A 228 4.16 -23.53 -2.03
CA PRO A 228 3.84 -24.62 -1.13
C PRO A 228 4.82 -25.79 -1.25
N LYS A 229 5.14 -26.45 -0.13
CA LYS A 229 6.07 -27.59 -0.11
C LYS A 229 5.68 -28.74 -1.03
N TRP A 230 4.37 -28.98 -1.16
CA TRP A 230 3.85 -30.08 -1.97
C TRP A 230 4.26 -29.95 -3.43
N VAL A 231 4.50 -28.72 -3.94
CA VAL A 231 4.97 -28.49 -5.30
C VAL A 231 6.29 -29.22 -5.54
N PHE A 232 7.26 -29.05 -4.63
CA PHE A 232 8.57 -29.70 -4.73
C PHE A 232 8.56 -31.16 -4.27
N SER A 233 7.59 -31.58 -3.45
CA SER A 233 7.42 -32.99 -3.10
C SER A 233 6.86 -33.82 -4.28
N ILE A 234 5.86 -33.30 -4.99
CA ILE A 234 5.23 -33.99 -6.13
C ILE A 234 6.07 -33.83 -7.39
N PHE A 235 6.66 -32.66 -7.61
CA PHE A 235 7.50 -32.36 -8.77
C PHE A 235 8.91 -31.88 -8.35
N PRO A 236 9.80 -32.78 -7.90
CA PRO A 236 11.13 -32.40 -7.38
C PRO A 236 11.99 -31.62 -8.36
N LEU A 237 11.79 -31.81 -9.67
CA LEU A 237 12.57 -31.11 -10.70
C LEU A 237 12.17 -29.63 -10.85
N VAL A 238 10.97 -29.23 -10.42
CA VAL A 238 10.50 -27.84 -10.55
C VAL A 238 11.40 -26.86 -9.78
N LYS A 239 12.06 -27.30 -8.70
CA LYS A 239 12.99 -26.45 -7.94
C LYS A 239 14.19 -25.93 -8.75
N TYR A 240 14.52 -26.57 -9.87
CA TYR A 240 15.57 -26.12 -10.79
C TYR A 240 15.04 -25.16 -11.85
N PHE A 241 13.74 -25.19 -12.11
CA PHE A 241 13.09 -24.46 -13.20
C PHE A 241 12.20 -23.32 -12.72
N MET A 242 12.11 -23.11 -11.41
CA MET A 242 11.36 -22.03 -10.79
C MET A 242 11.96 -21.73 -9.42
N TYR A 243 12.53 -20.55 -9.28
CA TYR A 243 12.96 -20.03 -7.99
C TYR A 243 11.77 -19.65 -7.10
N THR A 244 12.02 -19.59 -5.80
CA THR A 244 11.05 -19.11 -4.80
C THR A 244 11.35 -17.65 -4.41
N PRO A 245 10.38 -16.92 -3.85
CA PRO A 245 10.64 -15.59 -3.28
C PRO A 245 11.80 -15.59 -2.27
N SER A 246 11.90 -16.62 -1.43
CA SER A 246 13.01 -16.76 -0.47
C SER A 246 14.37 -16.97 -1.16
N PHE A 247 14.42 -17.70 -2.27
CA PHE A 247 15.64 -17.92 -3.04
C PHE A 247 16.21 -16.60 -3.58
N HIS A 248 15.35 -15.75 -4.16
CA HIS A 248 15.79 -14.46 -4.71
C HIS A 248 16.02 -13.40 -3.62
N SER A 249 15.30 -13.46 -2.51
CA SER A 249 15.61 -12.58 -1.37
C SER A 249 17.03 -12.80 -0.82
N LEU A 250 17.58 -14.02 -0.90
CA LEU A 250 18.99 -14.27 -0.58
C LEU A 250 19.95 -13.53 -1.52
N HIS A 251 19.59 -13.39 -2.80
CA HIS A 251 20.39 -12.62 -3.74
C HIS A 251 20.55 -11.15 -3.29
N HIS A 252 19.45 -10.53 -2.86
CA HIS A 252 19.41 -9.15 -2.35
C HIS A 252 20.05 -8.94 -0.97
N THR A 253 20.37 -10.02 -0.26
CA THR A 253 20.97 -9.93 1.09
C THR A 253 22.42 -10.40 1.14
N GLN A 254 22.81 -11.35 0.29
CA GLN A 254 24.17 -11.89 0.22
C GLN A 254 24.98 -11.33 -0.96
N PHE A 255 24.32 -10.80 -1.99
CA PHE A 255 24.88 -10.16 -3.19
C PHE A 255 25.78 -11.04 -4.09
N ARG A 256 26.24 -12.20 -3.62
CA ARG A 256 27.25 -13.03 -4.32
C ARG A 256 26.79 -14.44 -4.66
N THR A 257 25.48 -14.66 -4.60
CA THR A 257 24.83 -15.97 -4.77
C THR A 257 23.52 -15.78 -5.54
N ASN A 258 22.97 -16.87 -6.08
CA ASN A 258 21.64 -16.92 -6.69
C ASN A 258 21.48 -15.91 -7.84
N TYR A 259 22.24 -16.09 -8.93
CA TYR A 259 22.26 -15.19 -10.08
C TYR A 259 21.22 -15.51 -11.17
N SER A 260 20.49 -16.63 -11.07
CA SER A 260 19.47 -17.03 -12.04
C SER A 260 18.41 -15.95 -12.24
N LEU A 261 17.81 -15.89 -13.44
CA LEU A 261 16.62 -15.09 -13.67
C LEU A 261 15.42 -15.74 -12.96
N PHE A 262 14.88 -16.81 -13.54
CA PHE A 262 13.77 -17.55 -12.94
C PHE A 262 14.09 -19.02 -12.68
N MET A 263 15.16 -19.55 -13.28
CA MET A 263 15.49 -20.96 -13.21
C MET A 263 16.81 -21.17 -12.45
N PRO A 264 16.77 -21.60 -11.16
CA PRO A 264 17.97 -21.87 -10.35
C PRO A 264 18.94 -22.88 -10.97
N PHE A 265 18.53 -23.60 -12.02
CA PHE A 265 19.33 -24.55 -12.78
C PHE A 265 20.79 -24.14 -12.98
N TYR A 266 21.05 -22.90 -13.42
CA TYR A 266 22.42 -22.43 -13.65
C TYR A 266 23.19 -22.15 -12.35
N ASP A 267 22.53 -21.71 -11.28
CA ASP A 267 23.16 -21.59 -9.97
C ASP A 267 23.61 -22.94 -9.39
N TYR A 268 22.84 -24.00 -9.65
CA TYR A 268 23.24 -25.36 -9.31
C TYR A 268 24.44 -25.84 -10.14
N ILE A 269 24.42 -25.63 -11.46
CA ILE A 269 25.52 -26.04 -12.36
C ILE A 269 26.83 -25.35 -12.01
N TYR A 270 26.79 -24.04 -11.79
CA TYR A 270 27.99 -23.23 -11.56
C TYR A 270 28.34 -23.04 -10.08
N GLY A 271 27.61 -23.68 -9.17
CA GLY A 271 27.89 -23.65 -7.73
C GLY A 271 27.73 -22.28 -7.09
N THR A 272 26.80 -21.46 -7.59
CA THR A 272 26.51 -20.11 -7.06
C THR A 272 25.25 -20.04 -6.21
N MET A 273 24.61 -21.19 -5.94
CA MET A 273 23.52 -21.28 -4.97
C MET A 273 24.00 -20.95 -3.54
N ASP A 274 23.23 -20.13 -2.83
CA ASP A 274 23.42 -19.91 -1.41
C ASP A 274 23.06 -21.15 -0.57
N LYS A 275 23.95 -21.52 0.36
CA LYS A 275 23.81 -22.72 1.19
C LYS A 275 22.61 -22.68 2.15
N SER A 276 22.09 -21.49 2.45
CA SER A 276 20.95 -21.28 3.35
C SER A 276 19.60 -21.29 2.64
N ALA A 277 19.55 -21.47 1.31
CA ALA A 277 18.33 -21.41 0.51
C ALA A 277 17.19 -22.30 1.05
N ASP A 278 17.46 -23.59 1.25
CA ASP A 278 16.46 -24.53 1.77
C ASP A 278 16.04 -24.18 3.21
N ALA A 279 16.98 -23.76 4.05
CA ALA A 279 16.72 -23.39 5.43
C ALA A 279 15.85 -22.13 5.53
N LEU A 280 16.12 -21.11 4.70
CA LEU A 280 15.33 -19.88 4.65
C LEU A 280 13.93 -20.13 4.10
N TYR A 281 13.80 -20.93 3.04
CA TYR A 281 12.50 -21.34 2.50
C TYR A 281 11.65 -22.01 3.58
N GLU A 282 12.22 -22.99 4.28
CA GLU A 282 11.57 -23.73 5.35
C GLU A 282 11.19 -22.84 6.56
N ALA A 283 12.11 -21.98 6.98
CA ALA A 283 11.88 -21.05 8.08
C ALA A 283 10.79 -20.03 7.74
N SER A 284 10.82 -19.49 6.52
CA SER A 284 9.81 -18.55 6.02
C SER A 284 8.44 -19.22 6.00
N LEU A 285 8.30 -20.42 5.45
CA LEU A 285 7.01 -21.13 5.43
C LEU A 285 6.43 -21.41 6.82
N LYS A 286 7.28 -21.67 7.82
CA LYS A 286 6.86 -21.95 9.21
C LYS A 286 6.59 -20.69 10.02
N ARG A 287 7.02 -19.52 9.53
CA ARG A 287 6.90 -18.24 10.24
C ARG A 287 5.44 -17.90 10.46
N GLN A 288 5.04 -17.91 11.73
CA GLN A 288 3.70 -17.54 12.17
C GLN A 288 3.46 -16.04 12.08
N GLU A 289 2.19 -15.66 12.11
CA GLU A 289 1.80 -14.26 12.27
C GLU A 289 2.45 -13.63 13.49
N GLU A 290 2.82 -12.36 13.37
CA GLU A 290 3.47 -11.66 14.45
C GLU A 290 2.46 -11.23 15.51
N SER A 291 2.74 -11.56 16.78
CA SER A 291 2.02 -11.06 17.94
C SER A 291 2.35 -9.57 18.14
N PRO A 292 1.38 -8.64 18.01
CA PRO A 292 1.59 -7.24 18.36
C PRO A 292 1.58 -7.07 19.89
N ASP A 293 2.29 -6.06 20.40
CA ASP A 293 2.12 -5.58 21.78
C ASP A 293 0.93 -4.63 21.88
N VAL A 294 0.74 -3.80 20.85
CA VAL A 294 -0.28 -2.75 20.78
C VAL A 294 -1.03 -2.84 19.45
N VAL A 295 -2.36 -2.82 19.53
CA VAL A 295 -3.24 -2.75 18.35
C VAL A 295 -3.98 -1.41 18.35
N HIS A 296 -3.88 -0.66 17.26
CA HIS A 296 -4.73 0.50 17.01
C HIS A 296 -5.85 0.11 16.05
N LEU A 297 -7.08 -0.03 16.56
CA LEU A 297 -8.23 -0.39 15.76
C LEU A 297 -8.94 0.85 15.23
N THR A 298 -8.80 1.13 13.95
CA THR A 298 -9.42 2.27 13.26
C THR A 298 -10.47 1.79 12.25
N HIS A 299 -11.06 2.71 11.50
CA HIS A 299 -11.95 2.43 10.37
C HIS A 299 -11.76 3.47 9.27
N LEU A 300 -12.41 3.27 8.12
CA LEU A 300 -12.35 4.21 7.00
C LEU A 300 -13.20 5.45 7.36
N THR A 301 -12.79 6.66 7.01
CA THR A 301 -13.66 7.84 7.24
C THR A 301 -14.64 8.02 6.07
N THR A 302 -14.12 7.95 4.85
CA THR A 302 -14.87 8.05 3.59
C THR A 302 -14.71 6.78 2.74
N PRO A 303 -15.60 6.54 1.75
CA PRO A 303 -15.44 5.48 0.75
C PRO A 303 -14.05 5.39 0.10
N ASP A 304 -13.43 6.55 -0.14
CA ASP A 304 -12.16 6.70 -0.84
C ASP A 304 -10.93 6.71 0.09
N SER A 305 -11.15 6.74 1.41
CA SER A 305 -10.08 6.58 2.41
C SER A 305 -9.29 5.27 2.25
N LEU A 306 -9.88 4.26 1.60
CA LEU A 306 -9.18 3.00 1.29
C LEU A 306 -7.92 3.24 0.44
N PHE A 307 -7.95 4.22 -0.47
CA PHE A 307 -6.81 4.52 -1.35
C PHE A 307 -5.65 5.18 -0.62
N HIS A 308 -5.92 5.78 0.54
CA HIS A 308 -4.92 6.39 1.42
C HIS A 308 -4.33 5.42 2.44
N LEU A 309 -4.79 4.15 2.46
CA LEU A 309 -4.09 3.12 3.22
C LEU A 309 -2.77 2.79 2.52
N ARG A 310 -1.73 2.50 3.30
CA ARG A 310 -0.41 2.09 2.79
C ARG A 310 -0.44 0.84 1.90
N LEU A 311 -1.45 -0.01 2.11
CA LEU A 311 -1.74 -1.17 1.26
C LEU A 311 -2.16 -0.78 -0.16
N GLY A 312 -2.76 0.40 -0.35
CA GLY A 312 -3.23 0.91 -1.63
C GLY A 312 -2.13 1.63 -2.40
N LEU A 313 -2.42 2.87 -2.79
CA LEU A 313 -1.55 3.69 -3.62
C LEU A 313 -0.63 4.54 -2.74
N ALA A 314 0.67 4.21 -2.72
CA ALA A 314 1.65 4.91 -1.88
C ALA A 314 1.63 6.44 -2.08
N SER A 315 1.46 6.88 -3.34
CA SER A 315 1.42 8.29 -3.72
C SER A 315 0.19 9.05 -3.22
N LEU A 316 -0.92 8.34 -2.96
CA LEU A 316 -2.10 8.92 -2.33
C LEU A 316 -1.97 8.86 -0.80
N ALA A 317 -1.50 7.75 -0.26
CA ALA A 317 -1.25 7.59 1.17
C ALA A 317 -0.24 8.61 1.74
N SER A 318 0.69 9.10 0.91
CA SER A 318 1.67 10.12 1.30
C SER A 318 1.13 11.55 1.30
N LYS A 319 -0.11 11.77 0.85
CA LYS A 319 -0.73 13.10 0.75
C LYS A 319 -1.92 13.20 1.71
N PRO A 320 -2.19 14.41 2.26
CA PRO A 320 -3.43 14.66 2.97
C PRO A 320 -4.63 14.25 2.12
N HIS A 321 -5.67 13.75 2.77
CA HIS A 321 -6.89 13.35 2.08
C HIS A 321 -7.48 14.52 1.29
N GLN A 322 -7.78 14.29 0.02
CA GLN A 322 -8.44 15.23 -0.87
C GLN A 322 -9.60 14.52 -1.56
N ALA A 323 -10.68 15.25 -1.85
CA ALA A 323 -11.83 14.70 -2.53
C ALA A 323 -11.39 14.03 -3.85
N PRO A 324 -11.90 12.83 -4.17
CA PRO A 324 -11.42 12.06 -5.30
C PRO A 324 -11.71 12.80 -6.60
N THR A 325 -10.79 12.68 -7.56
CA THR A 325 -11.07 13.09 -8.93
C THR A 325 -12.17 12.20 -9.51
N MET A 326 -13.02 12.75 -10.38
CA MET A 326 -14.14 12.03 -11.01
C MET A 326 -13.74 10.69 -11.66
N VAL A 327 -12.45 10.57 -12.05
CA VAL A 327 -11.83 9.38 -12.65
C VAL A 327 -11.79 8.18 -11.70
N MET A 328 -11.64 8.39 -10.39
CA MET A 328 -11.51 7.29 -9.41
C MET A 328 -12.85 6.72 -8.96
N TRP A 329 -13.97 7.38 -9.28
CA TRP A 329 -15.30 6.99 -8.82
C TRP A 329 -15.67 5.51 -9.08
N PRO A 330 -15.40 4.92 -10.27
CA PRO A 330 -15.69 3.51 -10.50
C PRO A 330 -14.93 2.59 -9.53
N VAL A 331 -13.66 2.92 -9.24
CA VAL A 331 -12.83 2.15 -8.30
C VAL A 331 -13.34 2.34 -6.87
N THR A 332 -13.73 3.56 -6.49
CA THR A 332 -14.35 3.85 -5.19
C THR A 332 -15.66 3.09 -4.99
N PHE A 333 -16.47 2.96 -6.04
CA PHE A 333 -17.70 2.17 -5.96
C PHE A 333 -17.41 0.69 -5.68
N TRP A 334 -16.45 0.10 -6.40
CA TRP A 334 -16.02 -1.27 -6.16
C TRP A 334 -15.38 -1.46 -4.78
N SER A 335 -14.61 -0.48 -4.27
CA SER A 335 -14.04 -0.56 -2.93
C SER A 335 -15.13 -0.59 -1.85
N VAL A 336 -16.19 0.21 -1.99
CA VAL A 336 -17.35 0.16 -1.07
C VAL A 336 -18.01 -1.21 -1.10
N LEU A 337 -18.26 -1.78 -2.29
CA LEU A 337 -18.82 -3.13 -2.40
C LEU A 337 -17.92 -4.18 -1.74
N LEU A 338 -16.61 -4.11 -1.97
CA LEU A 338 -15.63 -5.01 -1.36
C LEU A 338 -15.64 -4.88 0.17
N THR A 339 -15.68 -3.67 0.71
CA THR A 339 -15.74 -3.47 2.16
C THR A 339 -17.01 -4.05 2.76
N TRP A 340 -18.15 -3.97 2.07
CA TRP A 340 -19.41 -4.60 2.52
C TRP A 340 -19.31 -6.13 2.60
N ILE A 341 -18.64 -6.74 1.62
CA ILE A 341 -18.40 -8.19 1.58
C ILE A 341 -17.35 -8.60 2.63
N TYR A 342 -16.36 -7.75 2.88
CA TYR A 342 -15.31 -8.02 3.86
C TYR A 342 -15.91 -8.01 5.28
N GLY A 343 -15.87 -9.18 5.91
CA GLY A 343 -16.54 -9.47 7.17
C GLY A 343 -15.64 -9.43 8.41
N HIS A 344 -14.40 -8.95 8.30
CA HIS A 344 -13.44 -8.92 9.41
C HIS A 344 -12.52 -7.69 9.31
N ALA A 345 -11.98 -7.26 10.46
CA ALA A 345 -10.91 -6.28 10.49
C ALA A 345 -9.63 -6.86 9.86
N PHE A 346 -8.82 -6.01 9.24
CA PHE A 346 -7.56 -6.43 8.62
C PHE A 346 -6.39 -5.56 9.07
N VAL A 347 -5.20 -6.14 9.10
CA VAL A 347 -3.96 -5.40 9.41
C VAL A 347 -3.59 -4.53 8.22
N SER A 348 -3.57 -3.22 8.42
CA SER A 348 -3.17 -2.24 7.40
C SER A 348 -1.68 -1.90 7.48
N GLU A 349 -1.14 -1.82 8.70
CA GLU A 349 0.24 -1.46 8.93
C GLU A 349 0.81 -2.15 10.17
N ARG A 350 2.13 -2.36 10.14
CA ARG A 350 2.96 -2.74 11.27
C ARG A 350 4.07 -1.71 11.46
N ASN A 351 4.26 -1.28 12.70
CA ASN A 351 5.34 -0.40 13.10
C ASN A 351 6.09 -1.01 14.31
N THR A 352 7.36 -0.63 14.47
CA THR A 352 8.13 -0.95 15.68
C THR A 352 8.57 0.36 16.30
N PHE A 353 8.25 0.55 17.57
CA PHE A 353 8.69 1.70 18.35
C PHE A 353 9.49 1.19 19.55
N GLU A 354 10.80 1.39 19.50
CA GLU A 354 11.75 0.76 20.43
C GLU A 354 11.57 -0.77 20.52
N LYS A 355 11.06 -1.26 21.65
CA LYS A 355 10.78 -2.69 21.89
C LYS A 355 9.31 -3.06 21.67
N LEU A 356 8.45 -2.09 21.36
CA LEU A 356 7.02 -2.31 21.16
C LEU A 356 6.71 -2.61 19.70
N LYS A 357 5.91 -3.66 19.50
CA LYS A 357 5.36 -4.01 18.20
C LYS A 357 3.94 -3.46 18.08
N LEU A 358 3.73 -2.56 17.13
CA LEU A 358 2.45 -1.91 16.91
C LEU A 358 1.84 -2.40 15.61
N GLN A 359 0.53 -2.60 15.61
CA GLN A 359 -0.25 -2.85 14.40
C GLN A 359 -1.45 -1.93 14.33
N SER A 360 -1.72 -1.40 13.14
CA SER A 360 -2.95 -0.66 12.85
C SER A 360 -3.90 -1.59 12.11
N TRP A 361 -5.06 -1.84 12.71
CA TRP A 361 -6.10 -2.69 12.16
C TRP A 361 -7.26 -1.81 11.68
N VAL A 362 -7.85 -2.16 10.55
CA VAL A 362 -8.92 -1.39 9.92
C VAL A 362 -10.19 -2.23 9.91
N VAL A 363 -11.23 -1.75 10.56
CA VAL A 363 -12.59 -2.23 10.34
C VAL A 363 -13.02 -1.73 8.94
N PRO A 364 -13.43 -2.62 8.01
CA PRO A 364 -13.77 -2.26 6.63
C PRO A 364 -15.14 -1.58 6.57
N ARG A 365 -15.34 -0.50 7.32
CA ARG A 365 -16.58 0.27 7.38
C ARG A 365 -16.24 1.76 7.38
N ASN A 366 -17.07 2.57 6.74
CA ASN A 366 -16.90 4.02 6.66
C ASN A 366 -17.88 4.79 7.57
N ASN A 367 -17.67 6.11 7.74
CA ASN A 367 -18.51 6.95 8.61
C ASN A 367 -20.01 6.81 8.32
N MET A 368 -20.40 6.74 7.04
CA MET A 368 -21.82 6.59 6.65
C MET A 368 -22.44 5.32 7.24
N GLN A 369 -21.65 4.25 7.36
CA GLN A 369 -22.10 2.99 7.94
C GLN A 369 -22.13 3.04 9.47
N TYR A 370 -21.16 3.67 10.12
CA TYR A 370 -21.15 3.88 11.57
C TYR A 370 -22.34 4.71 12.05
N LEU A 371 -22.71 5.74 11.30
CA LEU A 371 -23.86 6.59 11.60
C LEU A 371 -25.21 5.91 11.32
N SER A 372 -25.22 4.77 10.61
CA SER A 372 -26.44 4.02 10.33
C SER A 372 -26.85 3.13 11.51
N ARG A 373 -28.00 3.43 12.12
CA ARG A 373 -28.56 2.64 13.25
C ARG A 373 -28.70 1.15 12.92
N GLY A 374 -29.07 0.80 11.68
CA GLY A 374 -29.23 -0.60 11.25
C GLY A 374 -27.92 -1.39 11.12
N GLN A 375 -26.76 -0.73 11.10
CA GLN A 375 -25.46 -1.38 10.99
C GLN A 375 -24.74 -1.54 12.34
N ARG A 376 -25.21 -0.86 13.41
CA ARG A 376 -24.57 -0.87 14.74
C ARG A 376 -24.24 -2.28 15.24
N GLY A 377 -25.17 -3.23 15.14
CA GLY A 377 -24.95 -4.61 15.57
C GLY A 377 -23.85 -5.33 14.78
N LYS A 378 -23.75 -5.08 13.46
CA LYS A 378 -22.69 -5.67 12.61
C LYS A 378 -21.33 -5.06 12.92
N ILE A 379 -21.28 -3.75 13.14
CA ILE A 379 -20.05 -3.02 13.48
C ILE A 379 -19.53 -3.47 14.84
N ASN A 380 -20.40 -3.54 15.86
CA ASN A 380 -20.01 -4.04 17.18
C ASN A 380 -19.47 -5.47 17.11
N LYS A 381 -20.06 -6.34 16.29
CA LYS A 381 -19.53 -7.68 16.06
C LYS A 381 -18.12 -7.65 15.46
N LEU A 382 -17.85 -6.80 14.47
CA LEU A 382 -16.51 -6.66 13.86
C LEU A 382 -15.47 -6.18 14.88
N ILE A 383 -15.82 -5.20 15.71
CA ILE A 383 -14.95 -4.67 16.76
C ILE A 383 -14.69 -5.74 17.82
N GLU A 384 -15.73 -6.45 18.25
CA GLU A 384 -15.66 -7.54 19.25
C GLU A 384 -14.78 -8.71 18.76
N GLU A 385 -14.90 -9.10 17.49
CA GLU A 385 -14.03 -10.09 16.85
C GLU A 385 -12.57 -9.62 16.80
N ALA A 386 -12.32 -8.35 16.45
CA ALA A 386 -10.98 -7.77 16.42
C ALA A 386 -10.34 -7.74 17.82
N ILE A 387 -11.10 -7.37 18.85
CA ILE A 387 -10.63 -7.41 20.25
C ILE A 387 -10.26 -8.83 20.66
N SER A 388 -11.15 -9.79 20.36
CA SER A 388 -10.92 -11.20 20.68
C SER A 388 -9.70 -11.77 19.96
N GLU A 389 -9.50 -11.38 18.70
CA GLU A 389 -8.33 -11.79 17.92
C GLU A 389 -7.03 -11.18 18.50
N ALA A 390 -7.04 -9.90 18.87
CA ALA A 390 -5.89 -9.24 19.48
C ALA A 390 -5.52 -9.86 20.82
N ASP A 391 -6.50 -10.16 21.68
CA ASP A 391 -6.29 -10.85 22.96
C ASP A 391 -5.68 -12.25 22.76
N ARG A 392 -6.24 -13.03 21.82
CA ARG A 392 -5.70 -14.35 21.46
C ARG A 392 -4.28 -14.27 20.91
N LYS A 393 -3.96 -13.22 20.15
CA LYS A 393 -2.62 -12.95 19.64
C LYS A 393 -1.65 -12.49 20.73
N GLY A 394 -2.12 -12.21 21.96
CA GLY A 394 -1.28 -11.81 23.08
C GLY A 394 -0.99 -10.31 23.14
N ALA A 395 -1.78 -9.49 22.45
CA ALA A 395 -1.66 -8.04 22.54
C ALA A 395 -1.97 -7.56 23.97
N LYS A 396 -1.19 -6.58 24.43
CA LYS A 396 -1.30 -6.03 25.79
C LYS A 396 -2.34 -4.91 25.84
N VAL A 397 -2.41 -4.12 24.77
CA VAL A 397 -3.31 -2.97 24.66
C VAL A 397 -3.97 -2.94 23.29
N LEU A 398 -5.26 -2.66 23.24
CA LEU A 398 -5.97 -2.28 22.03
C LEU A 398 -6.61 -0.91 22.23
N SER A 399 -6.28 0.05 21.36
CA SER A 399 -6.91 1.35 21.33
C SER A 399 -8.02 1.41 20.28
N LEU A 400 -9.19 1.92 20.64
CA LEU A 400 -10.29 2.18 19.72
C LEU A 400 -10.12 3.57 19.10
N GLY A 401 -9.82 3.63 17.81
CA GLY A 401 -9.70 4.87 17.05
C GLY A 401 -11.01 5.27 16.37
N LEU A 402 -11.18 6.58 16.15
CA LEU A 402 -12.34 7.16 15.48
C LEU A 402 -13.66 6.72 16.15
N LEU A 403 -14.71 6.43 15.37
CA LEU A 403 -16.04 6.03 15.86
C LEU A 403 -16.08 4.61 16.45
N ASN A 404 -14.97 3.87 16.46
CA ASN A 404 -14.91 2.60 17.21
C ASN A 404 -15.06 2.81 18.72
N GLN A 405 -14.72 3.99 19.22
CA GLN A 405 -14.81 4.34 20.64
C GLN A 405 -16.16 4.97 21.03
N ASP A 406 -17.07 5.18 20.07
CA ASP A 406 -18.28 5.97 20.26
C ASP A 406 -19.17 5.43 21.39
N GLU A 407 -19.61 6.33 22.27
CA GLU A 407 -20.41 6.01 23.45
C GLU A 407 -21.78 5.42 23.08
N GLU A 408 -22.46 5.97 22.07
CA GLU A 408 -23.76 5.46 21.64
C GLU A 408 -23.66 4.10 20.94
N LEU A 409 -22.48 3.78 20.41
CA LEU A 409 -22.21 2.52 19.74
C LEU A 409 -21.94 1.39 20.75
N ASN A 410 -21.05 1.62 21.73
CA ASN A 410 -20.57 0.57 22.62
C ASN A 410 -20.20 1.02 24.04
N GLY A 411 -20.60 2.22 24.46
CA GLY A 411 -20.34 2.73 25.81
C GLY A 411 -18.85 2.95 26.09
N ASN A 412 -18.09 3.45 25.10
CA ASN A 412 -16.64 3.63 25.22
C ASN A 412 -15.92 2.32 25.59
N ALA A 413 -16.24 1.24 24.89
CA ALA A 413 -15.79 -0.14 25.09
C ALA A 413 -16.42 -0.92 26.25
N GLU A 414 -17.25 -0.31 27.11
CA GLU A 414 -17.85 -0.99 28.26
C GLU A 414 -18.63 -2.25 27.85
N LEU A 415 -19.33 -2.18 26.71
CA LEU A 415 -20.05 -3.31 26.12
C LEU A 415 -19.18 -4.58 26.00
N TYR A 416 -17.93 -4.43 25.53
CA TYR A 416 -17.05 -5.56 25.27
C TYR A 416 -16.44 -6.11 26.56
N ILE A 417 -16.13 -5.23 27.51
CA ILE A 417 -15.61 -5.61 28.84
C ILE A 417 -16.66 -6.42 29.60
N GLN A 418 -17.92 -5.99 29.57
CA GLN A 418 -19.02 -6.71 30.22
C GLN A 418 -19.29 -8.07 29.56
N ARG A 419 -19.22 -8.16 28.23
CA ARG A 419 -19.41 -9.42 27.48
C ARG A 419 -18.27 -10.42 27.67
N HIS A 420 -17.04 -9.92 27.82
CA HIS A 420 -15.84 -10.75 27.92
C HIS A 420 -15.02 -10.42 29.18
N PRO A 421 -15.52 -10.78 30.38
CA PRO A 421 -14.85 -10.46 31.64
C PRO A 421 -13.49 -11.16 31.84
N LYS A 422 -13.12 -12.07 30.94
CA LYS A 422 -11.86 -12.83 30.97
C LYS A 422 -10.79 -12.29 30.01
N LEU A 423 -11.07 -11.19 29.30
CA LEU A 423 -10.06 -10.54 28.44
C LEU A 423 -8.83 -10.16 29.25
N LYS A 424 -7.65 -10.48 28.71
CA LYS A 424 -6.36 -10.11 29.31
C LYS A 424 -5.86 -8.79 28.74
N ILE A 425 -6.21 -8.49 27.50
CA ILE A 425 -5.92 -7.26 26.81
C ILE A 425 -6.58 -6.06 27.51
N LYS A 426 -5.86 -4.94 27.59
CA LYS A 426 -6.43 -3.67 28.05
C LYS A 426 -7.03 -2.94 26.86
N ILE A 427 -8.31 -2.60 26.95
CA ILE A 427 -8.98 -1.79 25.94
C ILE A 427 -8.93 -0.33 26.40
N VAL A 428 -8.52 0.57 25.51
CA VAL A 428 -8.50 2.02 25.76
C VAL A 428 -9.25 2.75 24.65
N ASP A 429 -10.04 3.75 25.01
CA ASP A 429 -10.68 4.66 24.06
C ASP A 429 -9.72 5.80 23.65
N GLY A 430 -8.74 6.13 24.49
CA GLY A 430 -7.79 7.21 24.24
C GLY A 430 -8.27 8.60 24.70
N SER A 431 -9.47 8.67 25.29
CA SER A 431 -10.10 9.93 25.70
C SER A 431 -9.24 10.77 26.64
N SER A 432 -8.55 10.12 27.60
CA SER A 432 -7.70 10.83 28.56
C SER A 432 -6.46 11.46 27.92
N LEU A 433 -5.85 10.78 26.93
CA LEU A 433 -4.69 11.32 26.22
C LEU A 433 -5.12 12.49 25.33
N ALA A 434 -6.23 12.35 24.60
CA ALA A 434 -6.80 13.43 23.80
C ALA A 434 -7.10 14.68 24.65
N ALA A 435 -7.77 14.49 25.80
CA ALA A 435 -8.04 15.58 26.73
C ALA A 435 -6.74 16.24 27.25
N ALA A 436 -5.74 15.45 27.63
CA ALA A 436 -4.46 15.97 28.10
C ALA A 436 -3.71 16.77 27.03
N VAL A 437 -3.73 16.32 25.77
CA VAL A 437 -3.12 17.04 24.63
C VAL A 437 -3.80 18.40 24.44
N VAL A 438 -5.14 18.43 24.44
CA VAL A 438 -5.89 19.69 24.30
C VAL A 438 -5.58 20.63 25.47
N VAL A 439 -5.66 20.15 26.71
CA VAL A 439 -5.39 20.95 27.91
C VAL A 439 -3.96 21.53 27.89
N ASN A 440 -2.98 20.78 27.41
CA ASN A 440 -1.57 21.23 27.33
C ASN A 440 -1.27 22.10 26.10
N SER A 441 -2.16 22.13 25.10
CA SER A 441 -2.03 23.02 23.94
C SER A 441 -2.52 24.44 24.21
N ILE A 442 -3.27 24.63 25.30
CA ILE A 442 -3.80 25.94 25.71
C ILE A 442 -2.66 26.78 26.34
N PRO A 443 -2.45 28.04 25.93
CA PRO A 443 -1.44 28.92 26.52
C PRO A 443 -1.61 29.06 28.04
N GLU A 444 -0.51 29.04 28.80
CA GLU A 444 -0.55 29.03 30.28
C GLU A 444 -1.22 30.28 30.88
N GLU A 445 -1.17 31.41 30.18
CA GLU A 445 -1.81 32.68 30.57
C GLU A 445 -3.33 32.69 30.38
N THR A 446 -3.90 31.65 29.76
CA THR A 446 -5.33 31.58 29.45
C THR A 446 -6.15 31.46 30.74
N ARG A 447 -7.03 32.45 30.98
CA ARG A 447 -7.92 32.48 32.16
C ARG A 447 -9.35 32.05 31.86
N GLN A 448 -9.77 32.10 30.60
CA GLN A 448 -11.11 31.75 30.18
C GLN A 448 -11.07 31.09 28.80
N VAL A 449 -11.88 30.06 28.61
CA VAL A 449 -12.08 29.35 27.34
C VAL A 449 -13.56 29.17 27.10
N VAL A 450 -13.96 29.05 25.84
CA VAL A 450 -15.31 28.60 25.45
C VAL A 450 -15.25 27.15 25.02
N LEU A 451 -16.21 26.34 25.46
CA LEU A 451 -16.39 24.96 25.01
C LEU A 451 -17.60 24.88 24.07
N ARG A 452 -17.41 24.31 22.88
CA ARG A 452 -18.44 24.20 21.84
C ARG A 452 -18.40 22.88 21.08
N GLY A 453 -19.56 22.45 20.60
CA GLY A 453 -19.75 21.19 19.87
C GLY A 453 -20.42 20.12 20.73
N LYS A 454 -20.46 18.87 20.24
CA LYS A 454 -21.03 17.72 20.96
C LYS A 454 -20.21 17.46 22.23
N LEU A 455 -20.87 17.49 23.39
CA LEU A 455 -20.24 17.18 24.68
C LEU A 455 -19.94 15.68 24.79
N SER A 456 -18.74 15.29 24.39
CA SER A 456 -18.21 13.94 24.51
C SER A 456 -17.50 13.73 25.86
N LYS A 457 -17.16 12.48 26.19
CA LYS A 457 -16.29 12.13 27.33
C LYS A 457 -15.00 12.97 27.37
N VAL A 458 -14.41 13.27 26.21
CA VAL A 458 -13.23 14.14 26.08
C VAL A 458 -13.56 15.58 26.47
N ALA A 459 -14.69 16.12 26.00
CA ALA A 459 -15.14 17.47 26.35
C ALA A 459 -15.32 17.64 27.86
N TYR A 460 -15.98 16.68 28.53
CA TYR A 460 -16.14 16.69 29.99
C TYR A 460 -14.80 16.63 30.73
N ALA A 461 -13.88 15.78 30.27
CA ALA A 461 -12.54 15.66 30.86
C ALA A 461 -11.72 16.95 30.72
N ILE A 462 -11.78 17.60 29.55
CA ILE A 462 -11.10 18.90 29.32
C ILE A 462 -11.71 19.98 30.22
N ALA A 463 -13.04 20.09 30.24
CA ALA A 463 -13.73 21.07 31.07
C ALA A 463 -13.34 20.91 32.55
N LEU A 464 -13.31 19.67 33.04
CA LEU A 464 -12.98 19.38 34.43
C LEU A 464 -11.53 19.74 34.75
N ALA A 465 -10.60 19.33 33.90
CA ALA A 465 -9.18 19.61 34.07
C ALA A 465 -8.88 21.12 34.07
N LEU A 466 -9.55 21.89 33.21
CA LEU A 466 -9.40 23.35 33.16
C LEU A 466 -10.02 24.04 34.37
N CYS A 467 -11.23 23.65 34.78
CA CYS A 467 -11.84 24.18 36.00
C CYS A 467 -10.99 23.91 37.24
N GLN A 468 -10.36 22.73 37.35
CA GLN A 468 -9.45 22.41 38.45
C GLN A 468 -8.15 23.23 38.42
N LYS A 469 -7.69 23.65 37.23
CA LYS A 469 -6.56 24.58 37.06
C LYS A 469 -6.95 26.05 37.30
N GLY A 470 -8.21 26.35 37.63
CA GLY A 470 -8.69 27.72 37.84
C GLY A 470 -8.95 28.50 36.55
N VAL A 471 -9.06 27.81 35.41
CA VAL A 471 -9.47 28.41 34.13
C VAL A 471 -10.99 28.36 34.04
N LYS A 472 -11.62 29.47 33.69
CA LYS A 472 -13.09 29.49 33.50
C LYS A 472 -13.46 28.83 32.19
N VAL A 473 -14.37 27.87 32.24
CA VAL A 473 -14.93 27.21 31.07
C VAL A 473 -16.32 27.76 30.83
N ALA A 474 -16.50 28.42 29.69
CA ALA A 474 -17.73 29.06 29.30
C ALA A 474 -18.56 28.18 28.35
N ALA A 475 -19.83 28.00 28.68
CA ALA A 475 -20.84 27.45 27.79
C ALA A 475 -21.67 28.59 27.19
N LEU A 476 -21.93 28.53 25.88
CA LEU A 476 -22.62 29.61 25.15
C LEU A 476 -24.14 29.43 25.07
N ASN A 477 -24.66 28.27 25.48
CA ASN A 477 -26.08 28.01 25.57
C ASN A 477 -26.43 27.27 26.87
N ASP A 478 -27.68 27.44 27.30
CA ASP A 478 -28.20 26.90 28.56
C ASP A 478 -28.25 25.36 28.58
N ASP A 479 -28.50 24.74 27.43
CA ASP A 479 -28.55 23.27 27.29
C ASP A 479 -27.19 22.62 27.54
N GLU A 480 -26.11 23.15 26.95
CA GLU A 480 -24.74 22.69 27.18
C GLU A 480 -24.28 22.95 28.60
N TYR A 481 -24.61 24.13 29.15
CA TYR A 481 -24.29 24.46 30.53
C TYR A 481 -24.95 23.48 31.51
N LYS A 482 -26.24 23.16 31.31
CA LYS A 482 -26.97 22.17 32.12
C LYS A 482 -26.37 20.77 31.97
N LYS A 483 -26.08 20.33 30.75
CA LYS A 483 -25.44 19.03 30.50
C LYS A 483 -24.08 18.91 31.19
N LEU A 484 -23.28 19.98 31.17
CA LEU A 484 -22.01 20.03 31.89
C LEU A 484 -22.25 19.89 33.40
N LEU A 485 -23.16 20.68 33.97
CA LEU A 485 -23.48 20.60 35.41
C LEU A 485 -23.95 19.22 35.85
N GLU A 486 -24.81 18.56 35.07
CA GLU A 486 -25.35 17.24 35.40
C GLU A 486 -24.30 16.13 35.39
N HIS A 487 -23.20 16.31 34.66
CA HIS A 487 -22.22 15.24 34.43
C HIS A 487 -21.10 15.19 35.46
N VAL A 488 -20.74 16.32 36.10
CA VAL A 488 -19.68 16.35 37.11
C VAL A 488 -19.94 17.39 38.21
N ASP A 489 -20.16 16.93 39.45
CA ASP A 489 -20.34 17.78 40.65
C ASP A 489 -19.08 18.59 41.08
N LYS A 490 -18.01 18.61 40.26
CA LYS A 490 -16.67 19.09 40.64
C LYS A 490 -16.15 20.28 39.83
N PHE A 491 -17.02 20.97 39.09
CA PHE A 491 -16.61 22.15 38.31
C PHE A 491 -16.38 23.42 39.16
N GLY A 492 -17.03 23.52 40.34
CA GLY A 492 -16.96 24.71 41.19
C GLY A 492 -17.41 26.00 40.46
N ASP A 493 -16.88 27.14 40.89
CA ASP A 493 -17.23 28.47 40.33
C ASP A 493 -16.59 28.77 38.96
N ASN A 494 -15.87 27.79 38.38
CA ASN A 494 -15.13 27.97 37.13
C ASN A 494 -15.93 27.58 35.89
N LEU A 495 -17.07 26.89 36.02
CA LEU A 495 -18.01 26.70 34.91
C LEU A 495 -18.98 27.89 34.85
N VAL A 496 -19.07 28.57 33.71
CA VAL A 496 -19.89 29.77 33.55
C VAL A 496 -20.79 29.71 32.32
N LEU A 497 -22.01 30.22 32.45
CA LEU A 497 -22.90 30.49 31.32
C LEU A 497 -22.64 31.91 30.82
N THR A 498 -22.45 32.08 29.52
CA THR A 498 -22.24 33.41 28.91
C THR A 498 -22.87 33.49 27.53
N GLU A 499 -23.36 34.67 27.17
CA GLU A 499 -23.85 34.95 25.81
C GLU A 499 -22.78 35.65 24.95
N ARG A 500 -21.57 35.84 25.49
CA ARG A 500 -20.50 36.58 24.82
C ARG A 500 -19.60 35.68 23.99
N TYR A 501 -19.30 36.13 22.78
CA TYR A 501 -18.51 35.41 21.79
C TYR A 501 -17.07 35.96 21.64
N ASP A 502 -16.65 36.86 22.53
CA ASP A 502 -15.37 37.59 22.52
C ASP A 502 -14.20 36.84 23.21
N HIS A 503 -14.39 35.54 23.48
CA HIS A 503 -13.37 34.70 24.09
C HIS A 503 -12.24 34.40 23.10
N LYS A 504 -10.99 34.55 23.55
CA LYS A 504 -9.81 34.35 22.70
C LYS A 504 -9.54 32.89 22.33
N ILE A 505 -9.94 31.93 23.17
CA ILE A 505 -9.70 30.50 22.96
C ILE A 505 -11.04 29.78 22.91
N TRP A 506 -11.26 29.04 21.82
CA TRP A 506 -12.43 28.22 21.60
C TRP A 506 -12.01 26.76 21.47
N LEU A 507 -12.49 25.94 22.41
CA LEU A 507 -12.36 24.50 22.37
C LEU A 507 -13.54 23.96 21.57
N VAL A 508 -13.25 23.35 20.43
CA VAL A 508 -14.28 23.00 19.45
C VAL A 508 -14.31 21.52 19.13
N GLY A 509 -15.50 20.94 19.16
CA GLY A 509 -15.74 19.55 18.79
C GLY A 509 -16.72 19.42 17.63
N ASP A 510 -17.01 18.17 17.27
CA ASP A 510 -17.97 17.80 16.24
C ASP A 510 -19.33 18.49 16.42
N GLY A 511 -19.96 18.86 15.31
CA GLY A 511 -21.29 19.51 15.29
C GLY A 511 -21.25 21.03 15.36
N LEU A 512 -20.08 21.66 15.51
CA LEU A 512 -19.94 23.12 15.40
C LEU A 512 -20.19 23.59 13.96
N THR A 513 -21.19 24.44 13.76
CA THR A 513 -21.57 24.90 12.41
C THR A 513 -20.72 26.08 11.94
N GLN A 514 -20.68 26.31 10.63
CA GLN A 514 -20.00 27.47 10.05
C GLN A 514 -20.60 28.79 10.57
N GLU A 515 -21.92 28.87 10.74
CA GLU A 515 -22.59 30.04 11.30
C GLU A 515 -22.15 30.33 12.74
N GLU A 516 -21.93 29.29 13.54
CA GLU A 516 -21.43 29.45 14.92
C GLU A 516 -19.96 29.87 14.96
N GLN A 517 -19.13 29.35 14.05
CA GLN A 517 -17.72 29.76 13.94
C GLN A 517 -17.60 31.25 13.56
N LEU A 518 -18.48 31.75 12.68
CA LEU A 518 -18.51 33.16 12.26
C LEU A 518 -18.84 34.14 13.38
N LYS A 519 -19.40 33.67 14.51
CA LYS A 519 -19.68 34.51 15.68
C LYS A 519 -18.43 34.81 16.51
N ALA A 520 -17.35 34.06 16.33
CA ALA A 520 -16.11 34.25 17.08
C ALA A 520 -15.42 35.57 16.70
N SER A 521 -14.85 36.24 17.69
CA SER A 521 -14.12 37.50 17.48
C SER A 521 -12.84 37.31 16.64
N GLN A 522 -12.41 38.36 15.94
CA GLN A 522 -11.16 38.31 15.17
C GLN A 522 -9.96 38.06 16.10
N GLY A 523 -9.09 37.13 15.73
CA GLY A 523 -7.95 36.70 16.56
C GLY A 523 -8.26 35.56 17.54
N THR A 524 -9.46 34.99 17.46
CA THR A 524 -9.81 33.76 18.20
C THR A 524 -8.99 32.57 17.71
N ILE A 525 -8.45 31.80 18.65
CA ILE A 525 -7.75 30.54 18.40
C ILE A 525 -8.73 29.39 18.63
N PHE A 526 -8.94 28.59 17.59
CA PHE A 526 -9.72 27.38 17.65
C PHE A 526 -8.82 26.18 17.94
N ILE A 527 -9.11 25.46 19.02
CA ILE A 527 -8.40 24.25 19.41
C ILE A 527 -9.39 23.08 19.29
N PRO A 528 -9.23 22.21 18.29
CA PRO A 528 -10.11 21.07 18.13
C PRO A 528 -9.85 20.01 19.22
N PHE A 529 -10.91 19.39 19.73
CA PHE A 529 -10.81 18.27 20.68
C PHE A 529 -11.41 16.95 20.20
N SER A 530 -11.98 16.91 19.00
CA SER A 530 -12.54 15.72 18.34
C SER A 530 -12.00 15.53 16.94
#